data_AF-A0AAE9YAF3-F1
#
_entry.id   AF-A0AAE9YAF3-F1
#
_cell.length_a   1.000
_cell.length_b   1.000
_cell.length_c   1.000
_cell.angle_alpha   90.00
_cell.angle_beta   90.00
_cell.angle_gamma   90.00
#
_symmetry.space_group_name_H-M   'P 1'
#
loop_
_entity.id
_entity.type
_entity.pdbx_description
1 polymer ?
#
loop_
_entity_poly.entity_id
_entity_poly.type
_entity_poly.pdbx_seq_one_letter_code
_entity_poly.pdbx_strand_id
1 'polypeptide(L)' 'MSDIEHDYSAQRRCEKCGGEMKLIGRLPRRLQHPARTVFRCSACDNVVQE' A
#
# COMPACT_ATOMS: atom_id res chain seq x y z
N MET A 1 16.74 8.87 22.02
CA MET A 1 17.06 7.93 20.92
C MET A 1 15.73 7.72 20.22
N SER A 2 15.54 8.39 19.10
CA SER A 2 14.27 8.42 18.39
C SER A 2 14.05 7.08 17.71
N ASP A 3 13.24 6.22 18.33
CA ASP A 3 12.71 4.99 17.75
C ASP A 3 11.74 5.35 16.61
N ILE A 4 12.35 5.80 15.53
CA ILE A 4 11.71 5.84 14.23
C ILE A 4 12.00 4.47 13.63
N GLU A 5 11.25 3.47 14.08
CA GLU A 5 11.02 2.27 13.29
C GLU A 5 10.14 2.65 12.09
N HIS A 6 10.71 3.41 11.14
CA HIS A 6 10.19 3.37 9.79
C HIS A 6 10.62 2.02 9.23
N ASP A 7 9.75 1.03 9.42
CA ASP A 7 9.76 -0.21 8.67
C ASP A 7 9.62 0.11 7.17
N TYR A 8 10.76 0.35 6.52
CA TYR A 8 10.89 0.58 5.07
C TYR A 8 10.89 -0.73 4.27
N SER A 9 10.63 -1.89 4.88
CA SER A 9 11.01 -3.17 4.27
C SER A 9 10.03 -3.73 3.24
N ALA A 10 8.90 -3.07 2.96
CA ALA A 10 8.07 -3.41 1.80
C ALA A 10 7.54 -2.16 1.09
N GLN A 11 8.44 -1.29 0.64
CA GLN A 11 8.09 -0.31 -0.40
C GLN A 11 7.70 -1.07 -1.69
N ARG A 12 6.42 -1.41 -1.83
CA ARG A 12 5.91 -2.00 -3.07
C ARG A 12 6.13 -0.99 -4.19
N ARG A 13 6.65 -1.44 -5.33
CA ARG A 13 6.82 -0.59 -6.52
C ARG A 13 5.60 -0.67 -7.40
N CYS A 14 5.22 0.45 -7.97
CA CYS A 14 4.14 0.54 -8.93
C CYS A 14 4.56 -0.15 -10.23
N GLU A 15 3.78 -1.14 -10.68
CA GLU A 15 4.06 -1.83 -11.95
C GLU A 15 4.03 -0.91 -13.17
N LYS A 16 3.28 0.20 -13.11
CA LYS A 16 3.17 1.15 -14.23
C LYS A 16 4.34 2.11 -14.36
N CYS A 17 4.91 2.58 -13.26
CA CYS A 17 5.88 3.67 -13.28
C CYS A 17 7.15 3.41 -12.45
N GLY A 18 7.22 2.27 -11.75
CA GLY A 18 8.33 1.94 -10.84
C GLY A 18 8.35 2.76 -9.54
N GLY A 19 7.47 3.76 -9.39
CA GLY A 19 7.41 4.62 -8.22
C GLY A 19 6.99 3.90 -6.95
N GLU A 20 7.35 4.46 -5.80
CA GLU A 20 6.99 3.91 -4.50
C GLU A 20 5.46 3.88 -4.32
N MET A 21 4.98 2.78 -3.73
CA MET A 21 3.60 2.63 -3.31
C MET A 21 3.52 2.66 -1.79
N LYS A 22 2.57 3.44 -1.29
CA LYS A 22 2.26 3.56 0.13
C LYS A 22 0.93 2.89 0.42
N LEU A 23 0.87 2.19 1.55
CA LEU A 23 -0.39 1.65 2.07
C LEU A 23 -1.30 2.82 2.44
N ILE A 24 -2.49 2.89 1.84
CA ILE A 24 -3.48 3.92 2.15
C ILE A 24 -4.62 3.42 3.03
N GLY A 25 -4.82 2.10 3.12
CA GLY A 25 -5.84 1.55 4.00
C GLY A 25 -6.05 0.04 3.83
N ARG A 26 -6.80 -0.54 4.76
CA ARG A 26 -7.24 -1.93 4.73
C ARG A 26 -8.75 -1.97 4.82
N LEU A 27 -9.39 -2.54 3.81
CA LEU A 27 -10.82 -2.79 3.80
C LEU A 27 -11.09 -4.06 4.61
N PRO A 28 -11.96 -3.99 5.63
CA PRO A 28 -12.29 -5.14 6.44
C PRO A 28 -13.04 -6.19 5.63
N ARG A 29 -12.89 -7.46 6.02
CA ARG A 29 -13.66 -8.56 5.43
C ARG A 29 -15.15 -8.34 5.70
N ARG A 30 -15.97 -8.59 4.69
CA ARG A 30 -17.44 -8.65 4.78
C ARG A 30 -17.92 -10.02 4.33
N LEU A 31 -19.19 -10.32 4.58
CA LEU A 31 -19.79 -11.60 4.18
C LEU A 31 -19.65 -11.90 2.67
N GLN A 32 -19.68 -10.84 1.85
CA GLN A 32 -19.62 -10.89 0.38
C GLN A 32 -18.26 -10.49 -0.19
N HIS A 33 -17.33 -10.00 0.62
CA HIS A 33 -16.04 -9.46 0.15
C HIS A 33 -14.87 -9.87 1.06
N PRO A 34 -13.77 -10.38 0.49
CA PRO A 34 -12.55 -10.63 1.27
C PRO A 34 -11.99 -9.32 1.82
N ALA A 35 -11.19 -9.42 2.89
CA ALA A 35 -10.39 -8.28 3.31
C ALA A 35 -9.44 -7.90 2.18
N ARG A 36 -9.26 -6.60 1.94
CA ARG A 36 -8.37 -6.09 0.89
C ARG A 36 -7.46 -5.01 1.44
N THR A 37 -6.21 -5.02 1.03
CA THR A 37 -5.22 -4.00 1.35
C THR A 37 -5.06 -3.09 0.15
N VAL A 38 -5.17 -1.77 0.36
CA VAL A 38 -5.15 -0.79 -0.72
C VAL A 38 -3.85 0.00 -0.67
N PHE A 39 -3.11 -0.04 -1.77
CA PHE A 39 -1.86 0.68 -1.96
C PHE A 39 -2.03 1.76 -3.04
N ARG A 40 -1.43 2.93 -2.84
CA ARG A 40 -1.40 4.01 -3.82
C ARG A 40 0.04 4.37 -4.17
N CYS A 41 0.32 4.50 -5.46
CA CYS A 41 1.59 5.03 -5.94
C CYS A 41 1.69 6.54 -5.67
N SER A 42 2.80 6.98 -5.09
CA SER A 42 3.04 8.41 -4.83
C SER A 42 3.46 9.21 -6.06
N ALA A 43 3.80 8.54 -7.17
CA ALA A 43 4.30 9.18 -8.39
C ALA A 43 3.22 9.35 -9.48
N CYS A 44 2.31 8.39 -9.64
CA CYS A 44 1.30 8.40 -10.70
C CYS A 44 -0.13 8.13 -10.20
N ASP A 45 -0.33 8.11 -8.88
CA ASP A 45 -1.62 7.87 -8.24
C ASP A 45 -2.31 6.55 -8.58
N ASN A 46 -1.58 5.59 -9.16
CA ASN A 46 -2.13 4.27 -9.45
C ASN A 46 -2.43 3.52 -8.15
N VAL A 47 -3.66 3.02 -8.03
CA VAL A 47 -4.14 2.28 -6.86
C VAL A 47 -4.17 0.78 -7.18
N VAL A 48 -3.66 -0.04 -6.26
CA VAL A 48 -3.69 -1.50 -6.32
C VAL A 48 -4.37 -2.03 -5.06
N GLN A 49 -5.21 -3.06 -5.22
CA GLN A 49 -5.88 -3.76 -4.11
C GLN A 49 -5.41 -5.21 -4.09
N GLU A 50 -4.99 -5.69 -2.92
CA GLU A 50 -4.58 -7.09 -2.68
C GLU A 50 -5.53 -7.76 -1.69
#